data_AF-A0A158JEJ6-F1
#
_entry.id   AF-A0A158JEJ6-F1
#
_cell.length_a   1.000
_cell.length_b   1.000
_cell.length_c   1.000
_cell.angle_alpha   90.00
_cell.angle_beta   90.00
_cell.angle_gamma   90.00
#
_symmetry.space_group_name_H-M   'P 1'
#
loop_
_entity.id
_entity.type
_entity.pdbx_description
1 polymer ?
#
loop_
_entity_poly.entity_id
_entity_poly.type
_entity_poly.pdbx_seq_one_letter_code
_entity_poly.pdbx_strand_id
1 'polypeptide(L)'
;MTFRPEFDPPWIGQPHVTTMVLGRLEQSDISALVETIAGNTMLPPEIVNEIVERTDGVPLFVEELTKAVVEAGFDGLEVASTLSRTPARTIPATLHASLMGRLNRLGVAKELAQIGAAIGREFTYELLAAVTSLSEPALRAGVNQLVASGLVFGRGMPPEASYLFRHALLQDAAYGTLLRGTRQQLHARIAEALEKRFPDRVIREPEVLGRHFSKRYGRIAPLLIGSRRERKAPKAQPIWKRSGIFPERSSQWGCFRRVPSVIGRNSPYKTRSGRR
;
A
#
# COMPACT_ATOMS: atom_id res chain seq x y z
N MET A 1 0.89 -13.71 -34.89
CA MET A 1 -0.30 -13.87 -34.00
C MET A 1 0.09 -13.47 -32.59
N THR A 2 -0.80 -12.82 -31.84
CA THR A 2 -0.59 -12.50 -30.43
C THR A 2 -1.62 -13.23 -29.58
N PHE A 3 -1.18 -13.90 -28.53
CA PHE A 3 -2.05 -14.63 -27.60
C PHE A 3 -1.58 -14.41 -26.16
N ARG A 4 -2.46 -14.72 -25.21
CA ARG A 4 -2.12 -14.64 -23.78
C ARG A 4 -1.39 -15.91 -23.34
N PRO A 5 -0.47 -15.87 -22.35
CA PRO A 5 0.27 -17.05 -21.90
C PRO A 5 -0.59 -18.23 -21.45
N GLU A 6 -1.81 -17.98 -21.00
CA GLU A 6 -2.79 -19.00 -20.60
C GLU A 6 -3.47 -19.74 -21.77
N PHE A 7 -3.32 -19.25 -23.00
CA PHE A 7 -3.77 -19.97 -24.18
C PHE A 7 -2.69 -20.98 -24.58
N ASP A 8 -3.10 -22.21 -24.88
CA ASP A 8 -2.23 -23.29 -25.34
C ASP A 8 -2.43 -23.50 -26.85
N PRO A 9 -1.68 -22.77 -27.72
CA PRO A 9 -1.86 -22.88 -29.14
C PRO A 9 -1.33 -24.20 -29.69
N PRO A 10 -2.07 -24.87 -30.61
CA PRO A 10 -1.68 -26.15 -31.19
C PRO A 10 -0.46 -26.08 -32.11
N TRP A 11 0.06 -24.88 -32.38
CA TRP A 11 1.20 -24.63 -33.27
C TRP A 11 2.53 -24.41 -32.53
N ILE A 12 2.54 -24.41 -31.19
CA ILE A 12 3.80 -24.36 -30.44
C ILE A 12 4.63 -25.62 -30.73
N GLY A 13 5.92 -25.46 -31.05
CA GLY A 13 6.85 -26.56 -31.32
C GLY A 13 6.97 -26.98 -32.79
N GLN A 14 6.27 -26.31 -33.71
CA GLN A 14 6.44 -26.53 -35.15
C GLN A 14 7.73 -25.89 -35.69
N PRO A 15 8.40 -26.50 -36.70
CA PRO A 15 9.74 -26.10 -37.16
C PRO A 15 9.82 -24.70 -37.79
N HIS A 16 8.69 -24.06 -38.09
CA HIS A 16 8.62 -22.71 -38.65
C HIS A 16 7.93 -21.72 -37.69
N VAL A 17 7.83 -22.05 -36.40
CA VAL A 17 7.20 -21.21 -35.38
C VAL A 17 8.24 -20.78 -34.35
N THR A 18 8.51 -19.47 -34.29
CA THR A 18 9.34 -18.86 -33.25
C THR A 18 8.43 -18.15 -32.24
N THR A 19 8.53 -18.55 -30.97
CA THR A 19 7.83 -17.88 -29.88
C THR A 19 8.68 -16.73 -29.35
N MET A 20 8.14 -15.52 -29.37
CA MET A 20 8.76 -14.36 -28.75
C MET A 20 7.96 -13.97 -27.50
N VAL A 21 8.58 -14.10 -26.33
CA VAL A 21 7.95 -13.74 -25.06
C VAL A 21 8.12 -12.24 -24.85
N LEU A 22 7.00 -11.52 -24.80
CA LEU A 22 7.00 -10.09 -24.49
C LEU A 22 7.02 -9.91 -22.96
N GLY A 23 8.13 -9.36 -22.47
CA GLY A 23 8.29 -8.99 -21.07
C GLY A 23 7.64 -7.67 -20.73
N ARG A 24 7.83 -7.25 -19.48
CA ARG A 24 7.54 -5.88 -19.04
C ARG A 24 8.59 -4.94 -19.63
N LEU A 25 8.21 -3.69 -19.87
CA LEU A 25 9.13 -2.64 -20.27
C LEU A 25 10.14 -2.37 -19.16
N GLU A 26 11.39 -2.15 -19.55
CA GLU A 26 12.42 -1.70 -18.62
C GLU A 26 12.27 -0.21 -18.32
N GLN A 27 12.96 0.26 -17.29
CA GLN A 27 12.90 1.64 -16.83
C GLN A 27 13.09 2.65 -17.97
N SER A 28 14.10 2.43 -18.81
CA SER A 28 14.42 3.31 -19.95
C SER A 28 13.28 3.36 -20.97
N ASP A 29 12.66 2.20 -21.25
CA ASP A 29 11.56 2.10 -22.21
C ASP A 29 10.29 2.74 -21.68
N ILE A 30 10.04 2.61 -20.36
CA ILE A 30 8.93 3.31 -19.70
C ILE A 30 9.13 4.82 -19.80
N SER A 31 10.32 5.33 -19.47
CA SER A 31 10.62 6.76 -19.56
C SER A 31 10.43 7.29 -20.99
N ALA A 32 10.93 6.58 -22.00
CA ALA A 32 10.75 6.96 -23.40
C ALA A 32 9.27 6.96 -23.82
N LEU A 33 8.49 5.98 -23.34
CA LEU A 33 7.05 5.89 -23.59
C LEU A 33 6.30 7.05 -22.91
N VAL A 34 6.65 7.39 -21.67
CA VAL A 34 6.07 8.52 -20.93
C VAL A 34 6.33 9.84 -21.68
N GLU A 35 7.57 10.08 -22.11
CA GLU A 35 7.93 11.28 -22.88
C GLU A 35 7.14 11.38 -24.19
N THR A 36 7.03 10.27 -24.92
CA THR A 36 6.26 10.20 -26.16
C THR A 36 4.79 10.57 -25.96
N ILE A 37 4.20 10.13 -24.86
CA ILE A 37 2.77 10.35 -24.56
C ILE A 37 2.53 11.74 -23.99
N ALA A 38 3.44 12.24 -23.17
CA ALA A 38 3.37 13.58 -22.61
C ALA A 38 3.57 14.68 -23.66
N GLY A 39 4.25 14.37 -24.77
CA GLY A 39 4.46 15.28 -25.89
C GLY A 39 5.23 16.52 -25.44
N ASN A 40 4.59 17.69 -25.52
CA ASN A 40 5.21 18.96 -25.12
C ASN A 40 5.15 19.23 -23.61
N THR A 41 4.45 18.39 -22.85
CA THR A 41 4.30 18.56 -21.40
C THR A 41 5.48 17.91 -20.68
N MET A 42 6.37 18.72 -20.09
CA MET A 42 7.44 18.18 -19.25
C MET A 42 6.88 17.72 -17.90
N LEU A 43 6.97 16.41 -17.63
CA LEU A 43 6.64 15.85 -16.33
C LEU A 43 7.88 15.91 -15.42
N PRO A 44 7.75 16.34 -14.15
CA PRO A 44 8.83 16.25 -13.17
C PRO A 44 9.30 14.79 -12.98
N PRO A 45 10.60 14.57 -12.69
CA PRO A 45 11.15 13.23 -12.48
C PRO A 45 10.42 12.42 -11.40
N GLU A 46 9.90 13.08 -10.37
CA GLU A 46 9.15 12.45 -9.28
C GLU A 46 7.86 11.78 -9.78
N ILE A 47 7.18 12.42 -10.75
CA ILE A 47 5.95 11.90 -11.34
C ILE A 47 6.26 10.72 -12.27
N VAL A 48 7.34 10.81 -13.05
CA VAL A 48 7.80 9.72 -13.93
C VAL A 48 8.15 8.49 -13.08
N ASN A 49 8.86 8.67 -11.97
CA ASN A 49 9.19 7.60 -11.03
C ASN A 49 7.94 6.96 -10.42
N GLU A 50 6.92 7.75 -10.06
CA GLU A 50 5.67 7.21 -9.55
C GLU A 50 4.89 6.43 -10.63
N ILE A 51 4.89 6.90 -11.88
CA ILE A 51 4.29 6.17 -13.01
C ILE A 51 4.99 4.82 -13.17
N VAL A 52 6.31 4.81 -13.18
CA VAL A 52 7.13 3.60 -13.25
C VAL A 52 6.76 2.61 -12.14
N GLU A 53 6.80 3.06 -10.89
CA GLU A 53 6.58 2.19 -9.72
C GLU A 53 5.18 1.56 -9.72
N ARG A 54 4.17 2.30 -10.21
CA ARG A 54 2.77 1.85 -10.22
C ARG A 54 2.42 0.96 -11.39
N THR A 55 3.00 1.25 -12.56
CA THR A 55 2.65 0.57 -13.81
C THR A 55 3.45 -0.71 -14.02
N ASP A 56 4.60 -0.83 -13.34
CA ASP A 56 5.39 -2.06 -13.27
C ASP A 56 5.72 -2.60 -14.67
N GLY A 57 6.04 -1.68 -15.58
CA GLY A 57 6.43 -1.93 -16.97
C GLY A 57 5.32 -2.44 -17.89
N VAL A 58 4.04 -2.35 -17.50
CA VAL A 58 2.92 -2.71 -18.40
C VAL A 58 2.63 -1.51 -19.33
N PRO A 59 2.85 -1.61 -20.66
CA PRO A 59 2.75 -0.45 -21.57
C PRO A 59 1.41 0.28 -21.50
N LEU A 60 0.29 -0.46 -21.48
CA LEU A 60 -1.04 0.12 -21.36
C LEU A 60 -1.23 0.93 -20.06
N PHE A 61 -0.58 0.48 -18.97
CA PHE A 61 -0.69 1.15 -17.68
C PHE A 61 0.14 2.43 -17.67
N VAL A 62 1.34 2.39 -18.25
CA VAL A 62 2.17 3.57 -18.50
C VAL A 62 1.38 4.61 -19.29
N GLU A 63 0.75 4.17 -20.39
CA GLU A 63 0.03 5.06 -21.27
C GLU A 63 -1.12 5.78 -20.59
N GLU A 64 -2.04 5.04 -19.97
CA GLU A 64 -3.24 5.64 -19.41
C GLU A 64 -2.93 6.45 -18.15
N LEU A 65 -1.95 6.05 -17.33
CA LEU A 65 -1.56 6.84 -16.16
C LEU A 65 -0.87 8.15 -16.59
N THR A 66 -0.04 8.10 -17.64
CA THR A 66 0.59 9.31 -18.21
C THR A 66 -0.47 10.26 -18.76
N LYS A 67 -1.45 9.77 -19.53
CA LYS A 67 -2.56 10.59 -20.03
C LYS A 67 -3.33 11.25 -18.90
N ALA A 68 -3.69 10.52 -17.85
CA ALA A 68 -4.43 11.09 -16.73
C ALA A 68 -3.63 12.16 -15.97
N VAL A 69 -2.31 12.00 -15.84
CA VAL A 69 -1.43 13.01 -15.25
C VAL A 69 -1.39 14.28 -16.11
N VAL A 70 -1.25 14.12 -17.43
CA VAL A 70 -1.23 15.25 -18.39
C VAL A 70 -2.57 15.99 -18.39
N GLU A 71 -3.69 15.24 -18.40
CA GLU A 71 -5.06 15.78 -18.37
C GLU A 71 -5.38 16.52 -17.06
N ALA A 72 -4.85 16.07 -15.93
CA ALA A 72 -5.08 16.69 -14.62
C ALA A 72 -4.41 18.07 -14.47
N GLY A 73 -3.44 18.40 -15.33
CA GLY A 73 -2.69 19.65 -15.25
C GLY A 73 -1.64 19.69 -14.13
N PHE A 74 -0.57 20.44 -14.35
CA PHE A 74 0.58 20.49 -13.46
C PHE A 74 0.44 21.53 -12.35
N ASP A 75 0.23 21.06 -11.12
CA ASP A 75 0.88 21.58 -9.91
C ASP A 75 1.61 20.40 -9.26
N GLY A 76 2.86 20.16 -9.70
CA GLY A 76 3.59 18.90 -9.56
C GLY A 76 3.76 18.33 -8.14
N LEU A 77 3.57 19.14 -7.09
CA LEU A 77 3.59 18.67 -5.70
C LEU A 77 2.25 18.06 -5.26
N GLU A 78 1.13 18.53 -5.81
CA GLU A 78 -0.21 18.10 -5.40
C GLU A 78 -0.59 16.77 -6.07
N VAL A 79 -0.13 16.52 -7.30
CA VAL A 79 -0.38 15.27 -8.03
C VAL A 79 0.41 14.09 -7.43
N ALA A 80 1.71 14.25 -7.18
CA ALA A 80 2.53 13.23 -6.52
C ALA A 80 2.01 12.91 -5.11
N SER A 81 1.66 13.95 -4.34
CA SER A 81 1.07 13.75 -3.02
C SER A 81 -0.33 13.14 -3.08
N THR A 82 -1.14 13.41 -4.11
CA THR A 82 -2.49 12.84 -4.29
C THR A 82 -2.44 11.39 -4.76
N LEU A 83 -1.55 11.05 -5.69
CA LEU A 83 -1.26 9.67 -6.08
C LEU A 83 -0.86 8.87 -4.83
N SER A 84 0.08 9.38 -4.04
CA SER A 84 0.58 8.72 -2.83
C SER A 84 -0.46 8.65 -1.67
N ARG A 85 -1.28 9.69 -1.47
CA ARG A 85 -2.26 9.77 -0.36
C ARG A 85 -3.62 9.12 -0.67
N THR A 86 -4.02 9.08 -1.93
CA THR A 86 -5.36 8.64 -2.37
C THR A 86 -5.28 7.77 -3.64
N PRO A 87 -4.57 6.62 -3.57
CA PRO A 87 -4.24 5.83 -4.75
C PRO A 87 -5.47 5.35 -5.55
N ALA A 88 -6.60 5.06 -4.88
CA ALA A 88 -7.84 4.64 -5.54
C ALA A 88 -8.58 5.77 -6.29
N ARG A 89 -8.26 7.04 -6.05
CA ARG A 89 -8.88 8.19 -6.74
C ARG A 89 -8.12 8.63 -7.99
N THR A 90 -6.93 8.08 -8.23
CA THR A 90 -6.05 8.51 -9.32
C THR A 90 -5.80 7.43 -10.37
N ILE A 91 -6.57 6.34 -10.33
CA ILE A 91 -6.53 5.34 -11.41
C ILE A 91 -7.44 5.84 -12.55
N PRO A 92 -6.92 6.04 -13.77
CA PRO A 92 -7.74 6.39 -14.94
C PRO A 92 -8.90 5.40 -15.12
N ALA A 93 -10.07 5.88 -15.55
CA ALA A 93 -11.28 5.07 -15.65
C ALA A 93 -11.10 3.82 -16.54
N THR A 94 -10.30 3.93 -17.60
CA THR A 94 -9.90 2.87 -18.53
C THR A 94 -9.04 1.78 -17.86
N LEU A 95 -8.03 2.18 -17.08
CA LEU A 95 -7.24 1.25 -16.26
C LEU A 95 -8.08 0.58 -15.20
N HIS A 96 -8.93 1.35 -14.54
CA HIS A 96 -9.87 0.83 -13.57
C HIS A 96 -10.77 -0.23 -14.20
N ALA A 97 -11.36 0.02 -15.38
CA ALA A 97 -12.19 -0.95 -16.09
C ALA A 97 -11.43 -2.25 -16.42
N SER A 98 -10.20 -2.16 -16.91
CA SER A 98 -9.35 -3.32 -17.22
C SER A 98 -9.01 -4.14 -15.96
N LEU A 99 -8.60 -3.48 -14.88
CA LEU A 99 -8.29 -4.10 -13.60
C LEU A 99 -9.54 -4.73 -12.97
N MET A 100 -10.69 -4.05 -13.04
CA MET A 100 -11.98 -4.58 -12.60
C MET A 100 -12.38 -5.82 -13.39
N GLY A 101 -12.17 -5.83 -14.71
CA GLY A 101 -12.41 -7.01 -15.55
C GLY A 101 -11.61 -8.22 -15.07
N ARG A 102 -10.34 -8.03 -14.70
CA ARG A 102 -9.50 -9.10 -14.14
C ARG A 102 -9.99 -9.56 -12.77
N LEU A 103 -10.34 -8.64 -11.88
CA LEU A 103 -10.84 -8.94 -10.55
C LEU A 103 -12.21 -9.64 -10.58
N ASN A 104 -13.11 -9.25 -11.48
CA ASN A 104 -14.43 -9.85 -11.61
C ASN A 104 -14.38 -11.31 -12.11
N ARG A 105 -13.36 -11.67 -12.93
CA ARG A 105 -13.13 -13.06 -13.35
C ARG A 105 -12.70 -14.00 -12.21
N LEU A 106 -12.32 -13.47 -11.06
CA LEU A 106 -12.00 -14.28 -9.88
C LEU A 106 -13.23 -14.90 -9.21
N GLY A 107 -14.44 -14.39 -9.48
CA GLY A 107 -15.64 -14.85 -8.77
C GLY A 107 -15.46 -14.79 -7.26
N VAL A 108 -15.58 -15.93 -6.58
CA VAL A 108 -15.47 -16.05 -5.11
C VAL A 108 -14.08 -15.65 -4.59
N ALA A 109 -13.01 -15.85 -5.38
CA ALA A 109 -11.65 -15.46 -4.98
C ALA A 109 -11.43 -13.93 -4.94
N LYS A 110 -12.37 -13.13 -5.47
CA LYS A 110 -12.32 -11.66 -5.39
C LYS A 110 -12.33 -11.16 -3.94
N GLU A 111 -13.09 -11.81 -3.06
CA GLU A 111 -13.14 -11.42 -1.64
C GLU A 111 -11.75 -11.56 -0.99
N LEU A 112 -11.04 -12.65 -1.29
CA LEU A 112 -9.68 -12.87 -0.79
C LEU A 112 -8.69 -11.82 -1.33
N ALA A 113 -8.84 -11.38 -2.59
CA ALA A 113 -8.06 -10.26 -3.13
C ALA A 113 -8.34 -8.96 -2.36
N GLN A 114 -9.61 -8.68 -2.05
CA GLN A 114 -9.99 -7.48 -1.30
C GLN A 114 -9.44 -7.51 0.14
N ILE A 115 -9.52 -8.67 0.81
CA ILE A 115 -8.94 -8.88 2.15
C ILE A 115 -7.43 -8.68 2.11
N GLY A 116 -6.73 -9.34 1.19
CA GLY A 116 -5.29 -9.18 0.99
C GLY A 116 -4.93 -7.71 0.75
N ALA A 117 -5.67 -7.02 -0.10
CA ALA A 117 -5.40 -5.63 -0.44
C ALA A 117 -5.56 -4.66 0.75
N ALA A 118 -6.48 -4.97 1.67
CA ALA A 118 -6.65 -4.22 2.92
C ALA A 118 -5.57 -4.52 3.96
N ILE A 119 -4.98 -5.73 3.95
CA ILE A 119 -3.81 -6.09 4.78
C ILE A 119 -2.58 -5.33 4.28
N GLY A 120 -2.29 -5.41 2.98
CA GLY A 120 -1.14 -4.76 2.37
C GLY A 120 -0.71 -5.41 1.06
N ARG A 121 0.38 -4.90 0.48
CA ARG A 121 0.95 -5.44 -0.77
C ARG A 121 1.44 -6.88 -0.60
N GLU A 122 1.93 -7.21 0.60
CA GLU A 122 2.33 -8.54 1.03
C GLU A 122 1.51 -8.99 2.24
N PHE A 123 1.07 -10.25 2.24
CA PHE A 123 0.29 -10.86 3.32
C PHE A 123 0.56 -12.36 3.42
N THR A 124 0.42 -12.92 4.62
CA THR A 124 0.63 -14.35 4.89
C THR A 124 -0.67 -15.14 4.78
N TYR A 125 -0.59 -16.44 4.46
CA TYR A 125 -1.73 -17.36 4.52
C TYR A 125 -2.40 -17.33 5.89
N GLU A 126 -1.62 -17.36 6.97
CA GLU A 126 -2.15 -17.41 8.32
C GLU A 126 -2.99 -16.19 8.69
N LEU A 127 -2.50 -14.97 8.39
CA LEU A 127 -3.27 -13.75 8.61
C LEU A 127 -4.52 -13.70 7.73
N LEU A 128 -4.44 -14.14 6.47
CA LEU A 128 -5.61 -14.24 5.60
C LEU A 128 -6.66 -15.19 6.18
N ALA A 129 -6.22 -16.35 6.69
CA ALA A 129 -7.05 -17.35 7.36
C ALA A 129 -7.68 -16.81 8.66
N ALA A 130 -6.94 -16.01 9.42
CA ALA A 130 -7.44 -15.38 10.64
C ALA A 130 -8.52 -14.31 10.39
N VAL A 131 -8.43 -13.64 9.23
CA VAL A 131 -9.33 -12.53 8.90
C VAL A 131 -10.55 -13.01 8.15
N THR A 132 -10.44 -14.02 7.28
CA THR A 132 -11.58 -14.55 6.49
C THR A 132 -12.54 -15.38 7.34
N SER A 133 -13.76 -15.57 6.84
CA SER A 133 -14.78 -16.49 7.39
C SER A 133 -14.93 -17.78 6.58
N LEU A 134 -14.08 -17.97 5.57
CA LEU A 134 -14.08 -19.18 4.75
C LEU A 134 -13.55 -20.39 5.54
N SER A 135 -14.09 -21.57 5.22
CA SER A 135 -13.50 -22.84 5.64
C SER A 135 -12.12 -23.02 5.02
N GLU A 136 -11.27 -23.80 5.67
CA GLU A 136 -9.89 -24.05 5.21
C GLU A 136 -9.82 -24.59 3.76
N PRO A 137 -10.70 -25.53 3.32
CA PRO A 137 -10.72 -25.97 1.92
C PRO A 137 -11.10 -24.85 0.94
N ALA A 138 -12.08 -24.02 1.29
CA ALA A 138 -12.51 -22.90 0.46
C ALA A 138 -11.43 -21.81 0.36
N LEU A 139 -10.73 -21.55 1.48
CA LEU A 139 -9.58 -20.64 1.50
C LEU A 139 -8.45 -21.15 0.61
N ARG A 140 -8.07 -22.42 0.71
CA ARG A 140 -7.05 -23.03 -0.17
C ARG A 140 -7.43 -22.92 -1.63
N ALA A 141 -8.66 -23.28 -1.99
CA ALA A 141 -9.14 -23.18 -3.37
C ALA A 141 -9.11 -21.74 -3.90
N GLY A 142 -9.59 -20.78 -3.10
CA GLY A 142 -9.61 -19.37 -3.49
C GLY A 142 -8.22 -18.76 -3.63
N VAL A 143 -7.27 -19.12 -2.76
CA VAL A 143 -5.87 -18.70 -2.87
C VAL A 143 -5.19 -19.31 -4.10
N ASN A 144 -5.43 -20.59 -4.39
CA ASN A 144 -4.92 -21.22 -5.61
C ASN A 144 -5.45 -20.51 -6.85
N GLN A 145 -6.73 -20.12 -6.86
CA GLN A 145 -7.33 -19.35 -7.95
C GLN A 145 -6.69 -17.95 -8.07
N LEU A 146 -6.40 -17.27 -6.96
CA LEU A 146 -5.68 -15.99 -6.97
C LEU A 146 -4.28 -16.11 -7.58
N VAL A 147 -3.54 -17.17 -7.24
CA VAL A 147 -2.22 -17.42 -7.80
C VAL A 147 -2.31 -17.77 -9.28
N ALA A 148 -3.22 -18.67 -9.67
CA ALA A 148 -3.43 -19.10 -11.05
C ALA A 148 -3.86 -17.94 -11.97
N SER A 149 -4.64 -16.98 -11.46
CA SER A 149 -5.03 -15.77 -12.19
C SER A 149 -3.86 -14.80 -12.47
N GLY A 150 -2.68 -15.06 -11.89
CA GLY A 150 -1.51 -14.20 -12.00
C GLY A 150 -1.67 -12.85 -11.30
N LEU A 151 -2.68 -12.66 -10.44
CA LEU A 151 -2.87 -11.44 -9.68
C LEU A 151 -1.91 -11.34 -8.49
N VAL A 152 -1.57 -12.48 -7.91
CA VAL A 152 -0.75 -12.63 -6.71
C VAL A 152 0.33 -13.67 -6.97
N PHE A 153 1.52 -13.46 -6.42
CA PHE A 153 2.60 -14.44 -6.39
C PHE A 153 2.63 -15.10 -5.01
N GLY A 154 2.65 -16.44 -4.96
CA GLY A 154 2.81 -17.20 -3.73
C GLY A 154 4.25 -17.65 -3.52
N ARG A 155 4.75 -17.58 -2.28
CA ARG A 155 6.03 -18.14 -1.85
C ARG A 155 5.81 -19.09 -0.68
N GLY A 156 6.47 -20.25 -0.71
CA GLY A 156 6.30 -21.29 0.31
C GLY A 156 4.98 -22.05 0.17
N MET A 157 4.64 -22.83 1.20
CA MET A 157 3.42 -23.63 1.27
C MET A 157 2.63 -23.26 2.53
N PRO A 158 1.28 -23.23 2.50
CA PRO A 158 0.49 -23.07 3.71
C PRO A 158 0.90 -24.09 4.79
N PRO A 159 0.91 -23.70 6.09
CA PRO A 159 0.44 -22.41 6.62
C PRO A 159 1.44 -21.25 6.53
N GLU A 160 2.70 -21.53 6.20
CA GLU A 160 3.81 -20.55 6.20
C GLU A 160 3.93 -19.76 4.88
N ALA A 161 3.03 -19.98 3.92
CA ALA A 161 3.04 -19.29 2.66
C ALA A 161 2.82 -17.78 2.79
N SER A 162 3.59 -17.00 2.03
CA SER A 162 3.37 -15.57 1.83
C SER A 162 2.92 -15.28 0.42
N TYR A 163 2.18 -14.18 0.28
CA TYR A 163 1.53 -13.76 -0.94
C TYR A 163 1.83 -12.30 -1.21
N LEU A 164 2.22 -11.99 -2.44
CA LEU A 164 2.56 -10.65 -2.88
C LEU A 164 1.70 -10.28 -4.09
N PHE A 165 1.00 -9.14 -4.04
CA PHE A 165 0.36 -8.60 -5.23
C PHE A 165 1.42 -8.31 -6.29
N ARG A 166 1.21 -8.83 -7.50
CA ARG A 166 2.15 -8.58 -8.60
C ARG A 166 2.31 -7.10 -8.90
N HIS A 167 1.27 -6.31 -8.67
CA HIS A 167 1.22 -4.89 -9.03
C HIS A 167 0.52 -4.06 -7.95
N ALA A 168 1.04 -2.87 -7.66
CA ALA A 168 0.43 -1.93 -6.71
C ALA A 168 -0.97 -1.48 -7.19
N LEU A 169 -1.13 -1.17 -8.47
CA LEU A 169 -2.43 -0.78 -9.06
C LEU A 169 -3.51 -1.86 -8.88
N LEU A 170 -3.13 -3.13 -8.86
CA LEU A 170 -4.08 -4.22 -8.67
C LEU A 170 -4.56 -4.29 -7.21
N GLN A 171 -3.64 -4.09 -6.26
CA GLN A 171 -3.99 -3.95 -4.85
C GLN A 171 -4.93 -2.76 -4.66
N ASP A 172 -4.60 -1.60 -5.25
CA ASP A 172 -5.41 -0.39 -5.15
C ASP A 172 -6.79 -0.57 -5.77
N ALA A 173 -6.87 -1.23 -6.92
CA ALA A 173 -8.12 -1.57 -7.57
C ALA A 173 -8.96 -2.52 -6.70
N ALA A 174 -8.37 -3.59 -6.17
CA ALA A 174 -9.06 -4.52 -5.28
C ALA A 174 -9.58 -3.82 -4.01
N TYR A 175 -8.74 -3.03 -3.34
CA TYR A 175 -9.15 -2.25 -2.18
C TYR A 175 -10.20 -1.17 -2.53
N GLY A 176 -10.06 -0.57 -3.72
CA GLY A 176 -10.95 0.42 -4.32
C GLY A 176 -12.40 -0.05 -4.44
N THR A 177 -12.61 -1.34 -4.74
CA THR A 177 -13.97 -1.91 -4.85
C THR A 177 -14.73 -2.01 -3.53
N LEU A 178 -14.05 -1.94 -2.39
CA LEU A 178 -14.71 -2.05 -1.09
C LEU A 178 -15.47 -0.76 -0.76
N LEU A 179 -16.73 -0.90 -0.34
CA LEU A 179 -17.50 0.21 0.23
C LEU A 179 -16.90 0.67 1.56
N ARG A 180 -17.11 1.94 1.93
CA ARG A 180 -16.56 2.53 3.16
C ARG A 180 -16.86 1.70 4.41
N GLY A 181 -18.10 1.23 4.57
CA GLY A 181 -18.49 0.39 5.71
C GLY A 181 -17.75 -0.94 5.75
N THR A 182 -17.67 -1.63 4.60
CA THR A 182 -16.93 -2.89 4.46
C THR A 182 -15.43 -2.70 4.76
N ARG A 183 -14.82 -1.60 4.30
CA ARG A 183 -13.42 -1.27 4.63
C ARG A 183 -13.22 -1.14 6.15
N GLN A 184 -14.10 -0.42 6.83
CA GLN A 184 -13.99 -0.23 8.28
C GLN A 184 -14.12 -1.55 9.05
N GLN A 185 -15.07 -2.41 8.66
CA GLN A 185 -15.25 -3.74 9.26
C GLN A 185 -14.04 -4.63 9.01
N LEU A 186 -13.51 -4.62 7.80
CA LEU A 186 -12.34 -5.40 7.42
C LEU A 186 -11.09 -4.94 8.18
N HIS A 187 -10.84 -3.63 8.27
CA HIS A 187 -9.74 -3.10 9.08
C HIS A 187 -9.91 -3.43 10.58
N ALA A 188 -11.14 -3.50 11.09
CA ALA A 188 -11.38 -3.94 12.46
C ALA A 188 -11.00 -5.41 12.67
N ARG A 189 -11.43 -6.30 11.76
CA ARG A 189 -11.07 -7.73 11.78
C ARG A 189 -9.56 -7.94 11.69
N ILE A 190 -8.88 -7.20 10.81
CA ILE A 190 -7.42 -7.29 10.66
C ILE A 190 -6.71 -6.84 11.95
N ALA A 191 -7.12 -5.71 12.53
CA ALA A 191 -6.53 -5.23 13.78
C ALA A 191 -6.70 -6.24 14.92
N GLU A 192 -7.90 -6.82 15.05
CA GLU A 192 -8.19 -7.84 16.05
C GLU A 192 -7.37 -9.12 15.84
N ALA A 193 -7.22 -9.58 14.59
CA ALA A 193 -6.39 -10.74 14.26
C ALA A 193 -4.91 -10.49 14.60
N LEU A 194 -4.39 -9.31 14.27
CA LEU A 194 -3.01 -8.91 14.60
C LEU A 194 -2.78 -8.89 16.12
N GLU A 195 -3.69 -8.29 16.90
CA GLU A 195 -3.59 -8.24 18.37
C GLU A 195 -3.62 -9.63 19.02
N LYS A 196 -4.52 -10.51 18.57
CA LYS A 196 -4.78 -11.79 19.22
C LYS A 196 -3.81 -12.90 18.81
N ARG A 197 -3.40 -12.93 17.54
CA ARG A 197 -2.68 -14.07 16.95
C ARG A 197 -1.24 -13.74 16.56
N PHE A 198 -0.89 -12.46 16.42
CA PHE A 198 0.45 -12.05 15.98
C PHE A 198 1.11 -11.02 16.93
N PRO A 199 1.17 -11.29 18.25
CA PRO A 199 1.70 -10.32 19.22
C PRO A 199 3.15 -9.93 18.94
N ASP A 200 3.99 -10.88 18.50
CA ASP A 200 5.39 -10.61 18.15
C ASP A 200 5.54 -9.67 16.95
N ARG A 201 4.59 -9.72 16.01
CA ARG A 201 4.56 -8.79 14.88
C ARG A 201 4.10 -7.41 15.34
N VAL A 202 3.10 -7.33 16.21
CA VAL A 202 2.64 -6.05 16.78
C VAL A 202 3.74 -5.36 17.60
N ILE A 203 4.59 -6.13 18.29
CA ILE A 203 5.74 -5.58 19.03
C ILE A 203 6.79 -5.01 18.06
N ARG A 204 7.07 -5.73 16.96
CA ARG A 204 8.07 -5.32 15.95
C ARG A 204 7.60 -4.17 15.06
N GLU A 205 6.31 -4.17 14.71
CA GLU A 205 5.70 -3.27 13.72
C GLU A 205 4.39 -2.64 14.28
N PRO A 206 4.46 -1.86 15.37
CA PRO A 206 3.26 -1.28 16.00
C PRO A 206 2.50 -0.32 15.05
N GLU A 207 3.20 0.28 14.09
CA GLU A 207 2.63 1.16 13.06
C GLU A 207 1.65 0.44 12.13
N VAL A 208 1.86 -0.86 11.88
CA VAL A 208 0.93 -1.67 11.07
C VAL A 208 -0.42 -1.75 11.77
N LEU A 209 -0.42 -2.12 13.06
CA LEU A 209 -1.64 -2.15 13.86
C LEU A 209 -2.30 -0.76 13.95
N GLY A 210 -1.50 0.28 14.17
CA GLY A 210 -1.99 1.66 14.23
C GLY A 210 -2.68 2.12 12.94
N ARG A 211 -2.18 1.70 11.77
CA ARG A 211 -2.79 1.97 10.47
C ARG A 211 -4.21 1.37 10.37
N HIS A 212 -4.40 0.12 10.80
CA HIS A 212 -5.72 -0.52 10.76
C HIS A 212 -6.71 0.14 11.73
N PHE A 213 -6.26 0.56 12.92
CA PHE A 213 -7.12 1.34 13.83
C PHE A 213 -7.48 2.72 13.28
N SER A 214 -6.54 3.41 12.62
CA SER A 214 -6.82 4.69 11.96
C SER A 214 -7.85 4.55 10.83
N LYS A 215 -7.76 3.50 10.01
CA LYS A 215 -8.74 3.25 8.95
C LYS A 215 -10.12 2.84 9.50
N ARG A 216 -10.18 2.24 10.69
CA ARG A 216 -11.43 1.93 11.40
C ARG A 216 -12.11 3.19 11.96
N TYR A 217 -11.37 4.01 12.72
CA TYR A 217 -11.94 5.11 13.53
C TYR A 217 -11.76 6.51 12.92
N GLY A 218 -11.06 6.66 11.80
CA GLY A 218 -10.68 7.98 11.27
C GLY A 218 -9.61 8.67 12.12
N ARG A 219 -9.58 10.02 12.14
CA ARG A 219 -8.55 10.86 12.82
C ARG A 219 -8.44 10.67 14.35
N ILE A 220 -9.18 9.75 14.96
CA ILE A 220 -9.27 9.54 16.42
C ILE A 220 -8.28 8.45 16.93
N ALA A 221 -7.58 7.75 16.04
CA ALA A 221 -6.81 6.55 16.39
C ALA A 221 -5.56 6.72 17.28
N PRO A 222 -4.73 7.80 17.20
CA PRO A 222 -3.53 7.91 18.03
C PRO A 222 -3.83 7.94 19.54
N LEU A 223 -5.04 8.38 19.92
CA LEU A 223 -5.46 8.49 21.32
C LEU A 223 -5.85 7.15 21.95
N LEU A 224 -6.27 6.15 21.16
CA LEU A 224 -6.75 4.86 21.66
C LEU A 224 -5.63 3.84 21.89
N ILE A 225 -4.55 3.89 21.11
CA ILE A 225 -3.41 2.96 21.24
C ILE A 225 -2.65 3.24 22.55
N GLY A 226 -2.53 4.51 22.96
CA GLY A 226 -1.92 4.90 24.23
C GLY A 226 -2.79 4.60 25.46
N SER A 227 -4.12 4.72 25.36
CA SER A 227 -5.03 4.64 26.51
C SER A 227 -5.59 3.23 26.80
N ARG A 228 -5.34 2.24 25.94
CA ARG A 228 -5.70 0.83 26.18
C ARG A 228 -4.61 0.03 26.90
N ARG A 229 -3.36 0.51 26.93
CA ARG A 229 -2.25 -0.07 27.72
C ARG A 229 -2.49 0.01 29.24
N GLU A 230 -3.35 0.92 29.70
CA GLU A 230 -3.58 1.19 31.13
C GLU A 230 -4.86 0.58 31.72
N ARG A 231 -5.75 -0.01 30.91
CA ARG A 231 -7.01 -0.58 31.43
C ARG A 231 -7.04 -2.10 31.41
N LYS A 232 -6.62 -2.65 32.56
CA LYS A 232 -6.83 -3.99 33.14
C LYS A 232 -6.14 -5.17 32.44
N ALA A 233 -4.95 -5.51 32.94
CA ALA A 233 -4.52 -6.90 33.10
C ALA A 233 -4.69 -7.32 34.58
N PRO A 234 -5.29 -8.49 34.90
CA PRO A 234 -5.25 -9.04 36.25
C PRO A 234 -3.79 -9.37 36.62
N LYS A 235 -3.45 -9.20 37.90
CA LYS A 235 -2.10 -9.37 38.47
C LYS A 235 -1.49 -10.73 38.09
N ALA A 236 -0.72 -10.77 37.01
CA ALA A 236 0.29 -11.79 36.75
C ALA A 236 1.58 -11.05 36.43
N GLN A 237 2.61 -11.28 37.24
CA GLN A 237 3.91 -10.63 37.07
C GLN A 237 4.54 -11.10 35.76
N PRO A 238 5.06 -10.19 34.92
CA PRO A 238 5.66 -10.59 33.65
C PRO A 238 7.07 -11.18 33.82
N ILE A 239 7.38 -12.08 32.90
CA ILE A 239 8.46 -13.09 32.93
C ILE A 239 9.87 -12.44 32.85
N TRP A 240 9.96 -11.18 32.40
CA TRP A 240 11.22 -10.43 32.31
C TRP A 240 11.85 -10.03 33.67
N LYS A 241 11.20 -10.31 34.81
CA LYS A 241 11.84 -10.17 36.14
C LYS A 241 12.71 -11.36 36.58
N ARG A 242 12.77 -12.47 35.82
CA ARG A 242 13.52 -13.68 36.20
C ARG A 242 14.93 -13.79 35.61
N SER A 243 15.29 -12.97 34.63
CA SER A 243 16.58 -13.04 33.96
C SER A 243 17.41 -11.83 34.37
N GLY A 244 18.05 -11.92 35.54
CA GLY A 244 18.86 -10.84 36.12
C GLY A 244 20.13 -10.54 35.34
N ILE A 245 20.02 -9.87 34.19
CA ILE A 245 21.15 -9.34 33.44
C ILE A 245 20.79 -7.97 32.84
N PHE A 246 20.99 -6.91 33.61
CA PHE A 246 21.53 -5.63 33.11
C PHE A 246 22.06 -4.79 34.28
N PRO A 247 23.21 -4.08 34.15
CA PRO A 247 23.81 -3.33 35.25
C PRO A 247 23.18 -1.94 35.42
N GLU A 248 23.23 -1.48 36.66
CA GLU A 248 22.72 -0.20 37.15
C GLU A 248 23.58 1.01 36.72
N ARG A 249 22.89 2.13 36.49
CA ARG A 249 23.34 3.55 36.41
C ARG A 249 23.99 4.00 35.09
N SER A 250 23.33 4.96 34.42
CA SER A 250 23.51 6.40 34.72
C SER A 250 22.69 7.29 33.77
N SER A 251 21.81 8.10 34.37
CA SER A 251 21.63 9.53 34.08
C SER A 251 21.73 10.02 32.62
N GLN A 252 20.66 9.89 31.84
CA GLN A 252 20.47 10.71 30.62
C GLN A 252 19.01 10.75 30.14
N TRP A 253 18.10 11.22 30.99
CA TRP A 253 16.80 11.74 30.55
C TRP A 253 16.48 13.00 31.35
N GLY A 254 16.90 14.14 30.81
CA GLY A 254 16.70 15.43 31.45
C GLY A 254 17.30 16.56 30.64
N CYS A 255 16.71 16.86 29.48
CA CYS A 255 16.61 18.21 28.90
C CYS A 255 16.07 18.11 27.47
N PHE A 256 14.85 18.60 27.23
CA PHE A 256 14.65 19.78 26.40
C PHE A 256 13.21 20.29 26.59
N ARG A 257 13.12 21.34 27.40
CA ARG A 257 11.95 22.20 27.54
C ARG A 257 11.81 23.07 26.29
N ARG A 258 10.55 23.31 25.89
CA ARG A 258 9.94 24.60 25.58
C ARG A 258 10.74 25.57 24.68
N VAL A 259 10.34 25.65 23.40
CA VAL A 259 10.74 26.73 22.48
C VAL A 259 9.85 27.96 22.72
N PRO A 260 10.40 29.16 22.99
CA PRO A 260 9.70 30.42 22.83
C PRO A 260 9.97 31.03 21.44
N SER A 261 8.92 31.61 20.86
CA SER A 261 8.96 32.42 19.64
C SER A 261 9.77 33.70 19.82
N VAL A 262 10.72 33.97 18.92
CA VAL A 262 11.36 35.28 18.76
C VAL A 262 10.96 35.83 17.39
N ILE A 263 10.08 36.84 17.40
CA ILE A 263 9.97 37.83 16.33
C ILE A 263 10.82 39.02 16.78
N GLY A 264 11.90 39.28 16.06
CA GLY A 264 12.74 40.46 16.25
C GLY A 264 12.12 41.70 15.59
N ARG A 265 11.96 42.78 16.35
CA ARG A 265 11.99 44.16 15.85
C ARG A 265 12.95 44.97 16.75
N ASN A 266 14.11 45.30 16.20
CA ASN A 266 14.98 46.41 16.58
C ASN A 266 14.79 47.49 15.49
N SER A 267 14.88 48.79 15.68
CA SER A 267 15.21 49.68 16.80
C SER A 267 14.84 51.13 16.33
N PRO A 268 14.96 52.18 17.17
CA PRO A 268 14.30 53.46 17.00
C PRO A 268 15.17 54.52 16.30
N TYR A 269 14.54 55.45 15.58
CA TYR A 269 15.07 56.81 15.39
C TYR A 269 13.95 57.83 15.59
N LYS A 270 14.10 58.62 16.65
CA LYS A 270 13.42 59.91 16.88
C LYS A 270 14.21 60.98 16.13
N THR A 271 13.59 61.76 15.24
CA THR A 271 13.95 63.17 15.06
C THR A 271 12.78 64.00 14.49
N ARG A 272 12.35 64.94 15.33
CA ARG A 272 11.97 66.34 15.03
C ARG A 272 10.79 66.66 14.10
N SER A 273 9.75 67.20 14.76
CA SER A 273 8.90 68.29 14.30
C SER A 273 9.70 69.52 13.87
N GLY A 274 9.34 70.14 12.74
CA GLY A 274 9.82 71.45 12.30
C GLY A 274 9.10 71.92 11.03
N ARG A 275 8.25 72.95 11.19
CA ARG A 275 7.43 73.65 10.20
C ARG A 275 8.17 74.04 8.91
N ARG A 276 7.46 74.00 7.78
CA ARG A 276 6.98 75.19 7.04
C ARG A 276 5.83 74.79 6.12
#